data_AF-V9YZM1-F1
#
_entry.id   AF-V9YZM1-F1
#
_cell.length_a   1.000
_cell.length_b   1.000
_cell.length_c   1.000
_cell.angle_alpha   90.00
_cell.angle_beta   90.00
_cell.angle_gamma   90.00
#
_symmetry.space_group_name_H-M   'P 1'
#
loop_
_entity.id
_entity.type
_entity.pdbx_description
1 polymer ?
#
loop_
_entity_poly.entity_id
_entity_poly.type
_entity_poly.pdbx_seq_one_letter_code
_entity_poly.pdbx_strand_id
1 'polypeptide(L)'
;MSGFTIKGITDEATTCDCCGRRGLKRVVVLMPLDADGNEDVEVTYYGTTCAAKALRRTTTWVANQARAAQLDWEAKAQVARNLLAAYEPVENAPVREKFRVFALERNNQLRPGETVTSAVAGLLAYARAVLAARV
;
A
#
# COMPACT_ATOMS: atom_id res chain seq x y z
N MET A 1 6.61 19.96 -13.77
CA MET A 1 5.27 20.15 -13.17
C MET A 1 5.08 19.01 -12.19
N SER A 2 4.91 19.30 -10.91
CA SER A 2 4.61 18.28 -9.91
C SER A 2 3.23 17.66 -10.17
N GLY A 3 3.18 16.33 -10.16
CA GLY A 3 1.98 15.54 -10.41
C GLY A 3 1.30 15.10 -9.10
N PHE A 4 0.19 14.37 -9.21
CA PHE A 4 -0.40 13.67 -8.08
C PHE A 4 -0.74 12.24 -8.49
N THR A 5 -0.53 11.30 -7.58
CA THR A 5 -1.01 9.91 -7.70
C THR A 5 -2.08 9.64 -6.64
N ILE A 6 -3.15 8.94 -7.01
CA ILE A 6 -4.18 8.52 -6.06
C ILE A 6 -3.69 7.28 -5.30
N LYS A 7 -3.66 7.35 -3.97
CA LYS A 7 -3.29 6.21 -3.10
C LYS A 7 -4.49 5.42 -2.60
N GLY A 8 -5.66 6.04 -2.53
CA GLY A 8 -6.88 5.38 -2.06
C GLY A 8 -7.91 6.38 -1.55
N ILE A 9 -8.75 5.91 -0.63
CA ILE A 9 -9.73 6.72 0.08
C ILE A 9 -9.62 6.47 1.58
N THR A 10 -9.92 7.49 2.36
CA THR A 10 -10.03 7.38 3.82
C THR A 10 -11.31 8.04 4.31
N ASP A 11 -11.86 7.50 5.38
CA ASP A 11 -12.93 8.09 6.20
C ASP A 11 -12.39 8.64 7.54
N GLU A 12 -11.11 8.42 7.85
CA GLU A 12 -10.45 8.96 9.04
C GLU A 12 -10.26 10.48 8.94
N ALA A 13 -9.98 10.98 7.73
CA ALA A 13 -9.97 12.40 7.42
C ALA A 13 -11.34 12.87 6.93
N THR A 14 -11.81 14.00 7.46
CA THR A 14 -13.10 14.61 7.06
C THR A 14 -12.96 16.05 6.55
N THR A 15 -11.71 16.51 6.35
CA THR A 15 -11.38 17.86 5.87
C THR A 15 -10.61 17.78 4.55
N CYS A 16 -10.86 18.73 3.66
CA CYS A 16 -10.12 18.88 2.40
C CYS A 16 -8.98 19.88 2.57
N ASP A 17 -7.74 19.47 2.33
CA ASP A 17 -6.55 20.33 2.45
C ASP A 17 -6.50 21.42 1.36
N CYS A 18 -7.15 21.19 0.22
CA CYS A 18 -7.20 22.17 -0.87
C CYS A 18 -8.12 23.36 -0.59
N CYS A 19 -9.27 23.14 0.06
CA CYS A 19 -10.30 24.19 0.23
C CYS A 19 -10.79 24.39 1.66
N GLY A 20 -10.26 23.63 2.63
CA GLY A 20 -10.64 23.69 4.03
C GLY A 20 -12.03 23.15 4.36
N ARG A 21 -12.79 22.63 3.37
CA ARG A 21 -14.16 22.12 3.59
C ARG A 21 -14.11 20.92 4.54
N ARG A 22 -14.95 20.96 5.58
CA ARG A 22 -15.07 19.92 6.62
C ARG A 22 -16.35 19.09 6.46
N GLY A 23 -16.46 18.01 7.23
CA GLY A 23 -17.63 17.12 7.23
C GLY A 23 -17.76 16.28 5.96
N LEU A 24 -16.63 15.98 5.32
CA LEU A 24 -16.59 15.13 4.14
C LEU A 24 -16.82 13.68 4.55
N LYS A 25 -17.75 12.99 3.89
CA LYS A 25 -18.02 11.55 4.10
C LYS A 25 -16.90 10.64 3.56
N ARG A 26 -16.02 11.21 2.73
CA ARG A 26 -14.94 10.52 2.04
C ARG A 26 -13.91 11.54 1.62
N VAL A 27 -12.65 11.17 1.83
CA VAL A 27 -11.51 11.95 1.35
C VAL A 27 -10.62 11.06 0.49
N VAL A 28 -10.10 11.63 -0.60
CA VAL A 28 -9.19 10.97 -1.52
C VAL A 28 -7.77 11.28 -1.06
N VAL A 29 -6.96 10.25 -0.88
CA VAL A 29 -5.56 10.42 -0.50
C VAL A 29 -4.72 10.56 -1.77
N LEU A 30 -4.02 11.67 -1.88
CA LEU A 30 -3.16 12.01 -3.01
C LEU A 30 -1.71 12.07 -2.53
N MET A 31 -0.83 11.39 -3.26
CA MET A 31 0.61 11.53 -3.10
C MET A 31 1.11 12.57 -4.11
N PRO A 32 1.63 13.74 -3.66
CA PRO A 32 2.32 14.66 -4.54
C PRO A 32 3.53 13.98 -5.18
N LEU A 33 3.81 14.32 -6.43
CA LEU A 33 4.98 13.86 -7.16
C LEU A 33 5.90 15.04 -7.45
N ASP A 34 7.21 14.85 -7.30
CA ASP A 34 8.22 15.83 -7.67
C ASP A 34 8.33 16.01 -9.21
N ALA A 35 9.29 16.82 -9.67
CA ALA A 35 9.49 17.06 -11.10
C ALA A 35 9.98 15.82 -11.87
N ASP A 36 10.59 14.86 -11.18
CA ASP A 36 11.12 13.61 -11.71
C ASP A 36 10.10 12.46 -11.60
N GLY A 37 8.93 12.73 -10.98
CA GLY A 37 7.85 11.77 -10.81
C GLY A 37 7.98 10.90 -9.56
N ASN A 38 8.91 11.20 -8.66
CA ASN A 38 9.04 10.50 -7.39
C ASN A 38 7.99 10.99 -6.40
N GLU A 39 7.56 10.08 -5.51
CA GLU A 39 6.61 10.39 -4.45
C GLU A 39 7.23 11.33 -3.41
N ASP A 40 6.46 12.32 -2.96
CA ASP A 40 6.82 13.19 -1.86
C ASP A 40 6.69 12.45 -0.50
N VAL A 41 7.16 13.07 0.57
CA VAL A 41 7.19 12.46 1.91
C VAL A 41 5.80 12.43 2.54
N GLU A 42 4.94 13.40 2.24
CA GLU A 42 3.64 13.58 2.89
C GLU A 42 2.47 13.48 1.90
N VAL A 43 1.45 12.70 2.28
CA VAL A 43 0.19 12.61 1.54
C VAL A 43 -0.71 13.81 1.81
N THR A 44 -1.60 14.11 0.87
CA THR A 44 -2.60 15.18 0.98
C THR A 44 -4.02 14.64 0.86
N TYR A 45 -4.95 15.24 1.59
CA TYR A 45 -6.31 14.76 1.78
C TYR A 45 -7.31 15.67 1.07
N TYR A 46 -7.75 15.29 -0.13
CA TYR A 46 -8.64 16.12 -0.94
C TYR A 46 -10.05 15.53 -1.06
N GLY A 47 -11.07 16.38 -0.96
CA GLY A 47 -12.42 15.98 -1.38
C GLY A 47 -12.43 15.62 -2.88
N THR A 48 -13.33 14.73 -3.31
CA THR A 48 -13.35 14.20 -4.68
C THR A 48 -13.36 15.29 -5.78
N THR A 49 -14.06 16.39 -5.56
CA THR A 49 -14.09 17.53 -6.50
C THR A 49 -12.75 18.28 -6.55
N CYS A 50 -12.08 18.47 -5.42
CA CYS A 50 -10.75 19.11 -5.37
C CYS A 50 -9.69 18.20 -5.98
N ALA A 51 -9.74 16.90 -5.71
CA ALA A 51 -8.88 15.90 -6.34
C ALA A 51 -9.05 15.88 -7.87
N ALA A 52 -10.29 15.93 -8.37
CA ALA A 52 -10.58 16.02 -9.80
C ALA A 52 -9.95 17.25 -10.46
N LYS A 53 -10.01 18.41 -9.80
CA LYS A 53 -9.35 19.64 -10.26
C LYS A 53 -7.82 19.52 -10.25
N ALA A 54 -7.24 19.01 -9.17
CA ALA A 54 -5.79 18.83 -9.04
C ALA A 54 -5.22 17.88 -10.12
N LEU A 55 -5.95 16.80 -10.40
CA LEU A 55 -5.57 15.79 -11.40
C LEU A 55 -5.96 16.15 -12.84
N ARG A 56 -6.74 17.23 -13.04
CA ARG A 56 -7.35 17.60 -14.33
C ARG A 56 -8.17 16.46 -14.94
N ARG A 57 -8.95 15.77 -14.12
CA ARG A 57 -9.80 14.63 -14.50
C ARG A 57 -11.24 14.84 -14.04
N THR A 58 -12.14 13.95 -14.45
CA THR A 58 -13.53 13.96 -13.99
C THR A 58 -13.64 13.37 -12.58
N THR A 59 -14.66 13.78 -11.83
CA THR A 59 -14.95 13.21 -10.49
C THR A 59 -15.23 11.71 -10.55
N THR A 60 -15.90 11.23 -11.61
CA THR A 60 -16.13 9.81 -11.86
C THR A 60 -14.82 9.05 -12.04
N TRP A 61 -13.88 9.59 -12.82
CA TRP A 61 -12.56 8.98 -13.00
C TRP A 61 -11.82 8.89 -11.67
N VAL A 62 -11.80 9.98 -10.88
CA VAL A 62 -11.15 9.98 -9.55
C VAL A 62 -11.79 8.95 -8.63
N ALA A 63 -13.12 8.87 -8.58
CA ALA A 63 -13.82 7.91 -7.74
C ALA A 63 -13.49 6.46 -8.13
N ASN A 64 -13.41 6.15 -9.43
CA ASN A 64 -13.04 4.82 -9.91
C ASN A 64 -11.59 4.49 -9.59
N GLN A 65 -10.66 5.41 -9.85
CA GLN A 65 -9.25 5.21 -9.53
C GLN A 65 -8.99 5.07 -8.03
N ALA A 66 -9.66 5.87 -7.21
CA ALA A 66 -9.50 5.80 -5.76
C ALA A 66 -10.05 4.48 -5.19
N ARG A 67 -11.17 3.96 -5.73
CA ARG A 67 -11.65 2.62 -5.40
C ARG A 67 -10.69 1.53 -5.86
N ALA A 68 -10.15 1.63 -7.06
CA ALA A 68 -9.19 0.65 -7.58
C ALA A 68 -7.90 0.62 -6.73
N ALA A 69 -7.38 1.79 -6.37
CA ALA A 69 -6.22 1.91 -5.49
C ALA A 69 -6.51 1.36 -4.08
N GLN A 70 -7.71 1.62 -3.54
CA GLN A 70 -8.14 1.07 -2.27
C GLN A 70 -8.20 -0.47 -2.29
N LEU A 71 -8.83 -1.05 -3.32
CA LEU A 71 -8.93 -2.50 -3.48
C LEU A 71 -7.55 -3.15 -3.64
N ASP A 72 -6.65 -2.53 -4.39
CA ASP A 72 -5.26 -2.99 -4.55
C ASP A 72 -4.50 -2.95 -3.21
N TRP A 73 -4.66 -1.88 -2.43
CA TRP A 73 -4.08 -1.81 -1.08
C TRP A 73 -4.67 -2.87 -0.15
N GLU A 74 -5.98 -3.06 -0.14
CA GLU A 74 -6.64 -4.09 0.68
C GLU A 74 -6.19 -5.51 0.30
N ALA A 75 -6.04 -5.79 -1.00
CA ALA A 75 -5.51 -7.04 -1.48
C ALA A 75 -4.05 -7.25 -1.02
N LYS A 76 -3.20 -6.23 -1.16
CA LYS A 76 -1.81 -6.26 -0.67
C LYS A 76 -1.73 -6.44 0.83
N ALA A 77 -2.55 -5.72 1.59
CA ALA A 77 -2.63 -5.81 3.04
C ALA A 77 -3.09 -7.21 3.47
N GLN A 78 -4.02 -7.83 2.73
CA GLN A 78 -4.44 -9.20 3.01
C GLN A 78 -3.31 -10.21 2.75
N VAL A 79 -2.59 -10.06 1.63
CA VAL A 79 -1.40 -10.88 1.34
C VAL A 79 -0.35 -10.70 2.43
N ALA A 80 -0.07 -9.46 2.85
CA ALA A 80 0.87 -9.16 3.92
C ALA A 80 0.47 -9.82 5.25
N ARG A 81 -0.81 -9.76 5.63
CA ARG A 81 -1.34 -10.46 6.81
C ARG A 81 -1.13 -11.97 6.72
N ASN A 82 -1.41 -12.57 5.57
CA ASN A 82 -1.20 -14.01 5.37
C ASN A 82 0.28 -14.39 5.46
N LEU A 83 1.18 -13.58 4.88
CA LEU A 83 2.62 -13.78 4.98
C LEU A 83 3.13 -13.70 6.42
N LEU A 84 2.66 -12.72 7.20
CA LEU A 84 3.01 -12.63 8.62
C LEU A 84 2.50 -13.86 9.38
N ALA A 85 1.23 -14.22 9.22
CA ALA A 85 0.65 -15.39 9.89
C ALA A 85 1.42 -16.69 9.60
N ALA A 86 1.90 -16.87 8.35
CA ALA A 86 2.65 -18.06 7.96
C ALA A 86 4.11 -18.05 8.45
N TYR A 87 4.80 -16.90 8.35
CA TYR A 87 6.26 -16.85 8.49
C TYR A 87 6.77 -16.26 9.80
N GLU A 88 5.97 -15.45 10.50
CA GLU A 88 6.36 -14.86 11.79
C GLU A 88 6.70 -15.92 12.85
N PRO A 89 5.94 -17.03 12.99
CA PRO A 89 6.27 -18.08 13.95
C PRO A 89 7.64 -18.74 13.70
N VAL A 90 8.10 -18.75 12.45
CA VAL A 90 9.37 -19.39 12.04
C VAL A 90 10.49 -18.39 11.78
N GLU A 91 10.31 -17.10 12.06
CA GLU A 91 11.32 -16.06 11.81
C GLU A 91 12.66 -16.38 12.49
N ASN A 92 12.59 -16.84 13.75
CA ASN A 92 13.75 -17.19 14.57
C ASN A 92 14.00 -18.70 14.68
N ALA A 93 13.24 -19.51 13.94
CA ALA A 93 13.35 -20.96 13.96
C ALA A 93 14.59 -21.46 13.19
N PRO A 94 15.05 -22.71 13.43
CA PRO A 94 16.11 -23.33 12.65
C PRO A 94 15.77 -23.40 11.16
N VAL A 95 16.80 -23.42 10.30
CA VAL A 95 16.64 -23.43 8.83
C VAL A 95 15.73 -24.57 8.34
N ARG A 96 15.78 -25.74 8.98
CA ARG A 96 14.95 -26.90 8.64
C ARG A 96 13.45 -26.61 8.77
N GLU A 97 13.07 -25.85 9.79
CA GLU A 97 11.68 -25.50 10.05
C GLU A 97 11.19 -24.42 9.10
N LYS A 98 12.03 -23.40 8.84
CA LYS A 98 11.80 -22.40 7.79
C LYS A 98 11.58 -23.06 6.43
N PHE A 99 12.43 -24.03 6.07
CA PHE A 99 12.33 -24.77 4.81
C PHE A 99 11.00 -25.53 4.72
N ARG A 100 10.56 -26.17 5.81
CA ARG A 100 9.29 -26.91 5.84
C ARG A 100 8.11 -26.00 5.55
N VAL A 101 8.01 -24.85 6.23
CA VAL A 101 6.92 -23.89 6.00
C VAL A 101 7.02 -23.29 4.59
N PHE A 102 8.23 -22.90 4.16
CA PHE A 102 8.43 -22.33 2.83
C PHE A 102 8.06 -23.31 1.70
N ALA A 103 8.36 -24.60 1.86
CA ALA A 103 7.98 -25.64 0.91
C ALA A 103 6.46 -25.82 0.83
N LEU A 104 5.74 -25.74 1.96
CA LEU A 104 4.28 -25.86 1.99
C LEU A 104 3.58 -24.65 1.37
N GLU A 105 3.98 -23.45 1.76
CA GLU A 105 3.31 -22.21 1.37
C GLU A 105 3.67 -21.72 -0.04
N ARG A 106 4.89 -22.03 -0.51
CA ARG A 106 5.47 -21.48 -1.76
C ARG A 106 6.06 -22.52 -2.69
N ASN A 107 5.86 -23.81 -2.42
CA ASN A 107 6.37 -24.92 -3.22
C ASN A 107 7.88 -24.80 -3.53
N ASN A 108 8.65 -24.28 -2.57
CA ASN A 108 10.10 -24.08 -2.66
C ASN A 108 10.57 -23.22 -3.87
N GLN A 109 9.74 -22.29 -4.34
CA GLN A 109 10.12 -21.35 -5.40
C GLN A 109 11.04 -20.24 -4.86
N LEU A 110 12.34 -20.53 -4.80
CA LEU A 110 13.39 -19.57 -4.47
C LEU A 110 13.89 -18.82 -5.71
N ARG A 111 14.30 -17.57 -5.52
CA ARG A 111 15.03 -16.84 -6.57
C ARG A 111 16.46 -17.39 -6.72
N PRO A 112 17.10 -17.25 -7.89
CA PRO A 112 18.49 -17.67 -8.06
C PRO A 112 19.41 -17.01 -7.02
N GLY A 113 20.19 -17.82 -6.30
CA GLY A 113 21.10 -17.35 -5.24
C GLY A 113 20.44 -17.01 -3.90
N GLU A 114 19.13 -17.19 -3.77
CA GLU A 114 18.40 -16.91 -2.54
C GLU A 114 18.38 -18.14 -1.60
N THR A 115 18.61 -17.90 -0.31
CA THR A 115 18.42 -18.93 0.74
C THR A 115 17.00 -18.85 1.30
N VAL A 116 16.49 -19.94 1.88
CA VAL A 116 15.19 -19.88 2.57
C VAL A 116 15.19 -18.83 3.68
N THR A 117 16.30 -18.69 4.40
CA THR A 117 16.42 -17.67 5.47
C THR A 117 16.24 -16.26 4.91
N SER A 118 16.92 -15.93 3.81
CA SER A 118 16.80 -14.62 3.16
C SER A 118 15.42 -14.41 2.54
N ALA A 119 14.83 -15.47 1.97
CA ALA A 119 13.48 -15.40 1.40
C ALA A 119 12.43 -15.11 2.47
N VAL A 120 12.43 -15.86 3.58
CA VAL A 120 11.52 -15.65 4.71
C VAL A 120 11.68 -14.24 5.29
N ALA A 121 12.93 -13.78 5.49
CA ALA A 121 13.20 -12.43 5.97
C ALA A 121 12.66 -11.35 5.00
N GLY A 122 12.87 -11.52 3.70
CA GLY A 122 12.36 -10.61 2.68
C GLY A 122 10.83 -10.54 2.64
N LEU A 123 10.15 -11.67 2.86
CA LEU A 123 8.69 -11.74 2.91
C LEU A 123 8.11 -11.05 4.13
N LEU A 124 8.73 -11.25 5.30
CA LEU A 124 8.35 -10.56 6.52
C LEU A 124 8.60 -9.05 6.41
N ALA A 125 9.75 -8.64 5.85
CA ALA A 125 10.06 -7.24 5.62
C ALA A 125 9.03 -6.58 4.67
N TYR A 126 8.69 -7.24 3.56
CA TYR A 126 7.66 -6.78 2.64
C TYR A 126 6.30 -6.64 3.33
N ALA A 127 5.87 -7.67 4.06
CA ALA A 127 4.58 -7.67 4.73
C ALA A 127 4.47 -6.56 5.79
N ARG A 128 5.53 -6.36 6.59
CA ARG A 128 5.63 -5.26 7.56
C ARG A 128 5.56 -3.91 6.87
N ALA A 129 6.29 -3.72 5.76
CA ALA A 129 6.28 -2.45 5.02
C ALA A 129 4.90 -2.11 4.45
N VAL A 130 4.19 -3.10 3.88
CA VAL A 130 2.84 -2.91 3.35
C VAL A 130 1.85 -2.48 4.43
N LEU A 131 1.90 -3.11 5.61
CA LEU A 131 0.99 -2.76 6.71
C LEU A 131 1.38 -1.45 7.42
N ALA A 132 2.65 -1.06 7.38
CA ALA A 132 3.12 0.22 7.90
C ALA A 132 2.74 1.40 6.99
N ALA A 133 2.65 1.19 5.68
CA ALA A 133 2.28 2.20 4.69
C ALA A 133 0.77 2.50 4.62
N ARG A 134 0.07 2.48 5.76
CA ARG A 134 -1.39 2.72 5.82
C ARG A 134 -1.72 4.10 5.23
N VAL A 135 -2.69 4.11 4.31
CA VAL A 135 -3.25 5.28 3.62
C VAL A 135 -4.38 5.89 4.43
#